data_AF-A0A6G6SEW4-F1
#
_entry.id   AF-A0A6G6SEW4-F1
#
_cell.length_a   1.000
_cell.length_b   1.000
_cell.length_c   1.000
_cell.angle_alpha   90.00
_cell.angle_beta   90.00
_cell.angle_gamma   90.00
#
_symmetry.space_group_name_H-M   'P 1'
#
loop_
_entity.id
_entity.type
_entity.pdbx_description
1 polymer ?
#
loop_
_entity_poly.entity_id
_entity_poly.type
_entity_poly.pdbx_seq_one_letter_code
_entity_poly.pdbx_strand_id
1 'polypeptide(L)'
;MEPYSLNEIAEFERIELLEENLNAFSYRNDPEHIAKFYLFFVARKSDDSYYLLDENKLTSAIQNKEIKFVNFFTGEEYTVSASYPDPDNNSFFVSKFFIRNNVNIIEVTAGAFKGYAPISVIFKTDATKAISTEFMAMSGFESRVLIYQEK
;
A
#
# COMPACT_ATOMS: atom_id res chain seq x y z
N MET A 1 -8.66 4.87 24.34
CA MET A 1 -7.84 3.95 23.55
C MET A 1 -6.75 4.78 22.92
N GLU A 2 -5.49 4.40 23.08
CA GLU A 2 -4.42 5.04 22.32
C GLU A 2 -4.66 4.79 20.82
N PRO A 3 -4.43 5.78 19.95
CA PRO A 3 -4.54 5.57 18.51
C PRO A 3 -3.49 4.53 18.09
N TYR A 4 -3.92 3.51 17.37
CA TYR A 4 -3.02 2.54 16.78
C TYR A 4 -2.07 3.26 15.80
N SER A 5 -0.77 2.95 15.88
CA SER A 5 0.27 3.56 15.05
C SER A 5 1.26 2.52 14.54
N LEU A 6 1.83 2.77 13.36
CA LEU A 6 2.93 2.00 12.81
C LEU A 6 4.28 2.25 13.50
N ASN A 7 4.37 3.17 14.47
CA ASN A 7 5.62 3.46 15.21
C ASN A 7 6.16 2.27 16.02
N GLU A 8 5.36 1.23 16.26
CA GLU A 8 5.85 -0.03 16.83
C GLU A 8 6.76 -0.83 15.88
N ILE A 9 6.77 -0.50 14.58
CA ILE A 9 7.61 -1.17 13.58
C ILE A 9 9.03 -0.63 13.67
N ALA A 10 9.97 -1.51 14.01
CA ALA A 10 11.40 -1.20 14.02
C ALA A 10 12.02 -1.39 12.63
N GLU A 11 11.60 -2.43 11.91
CA GLU A 11 12.14 -2.79 10.60
C GLU A 11 11.10 -3.45 9.68
N PHE A 12 11.35 -3.36 8.38
CA PHE A 12 10.64 -4.14 7.36
C PHE A 12 11.63 -5.14 6.76
N GLU A 13 11.32 -6.42 6.90
CA GLU A 13 12.09 -7.52 6.31
C GLU A 13 11.80 -7.63 4.81
N ARG A 14 10.55 -7.34 4.41
CA ARG A 14 10.09 -7.45 3.03
C ARG A 14 8.94 -6.50 2.78
N ILE A 15 8.92 -5.87 1.60
CA ILE A 15 7.77 -5.14 1.06
C ILE A 15 7.69 -5.43 -0.44
N GLU A 16 6.51 -5.83 -0.91
CA GLU A 16 6.25 -6.11 -2.33
C GLU A 16 4.87 -5.64 -2.75
N LEU A 17 4.77 -5.15 -3.98
CA LEU A 17 3.51 -4.92 -4.68
C LEU A 17 3.39 -5.93 -5.82
N LEU A 18 2.29 -6.68 -5.87
CA LEU A 18 1.96 -7.58 -6.98
C LEU A 18 0.59 -7.21 -7.56
N GLU A 19 0.52 -7.03 -8.88
CA GLU A 19 -0.74 -6.83 -9.61
C GLU A 19 -1.26 -8.17 -10.16
N GLU A 20 -2.58 -8.31 -10.26
CA GLU A 20 -3.23 -9.47 -10.88
C GLU A 20 -3.18 -9.45 -12.43
N ASN A 21 -3.01 -8.27 -13.05
CA ASN A 21 -2.90 -8.11 -14.50
C ASN A 21 -2.01 -6.93 -14.92
N LEU A 22 -0.88 -7.22 -15.56
CA LEU A 22 0.27 -6.37 -15.95
C LEU A 22 0.00 -5.04 -16.72
N ASN A 23 -1.23 -4.53 -16.83
CA ASN A 23 -1.59 -3.33 -17.60
C ASN A 23 -2.85 -2.57 -17.07
N ALA A 24 -3.38 -2.87 -15.87
CA ALA A 24 -4.84 -2.83 -15.69
C ALA A 24 -5.46 -1.58 -15.02
N PHE A 25 -4.73 -0.63 -14.45
CA PHE A 25 -5.40 0.64 -14.06
C PHE A 25 -5.87 1.45 -15.27
N SER A 26 -5.36 1.11 -16.46
CA SER A 26 -5.76 1.67 -17.74
C SER A 26 -6.63 0.70 -18.55
N TYR A 27 -7.85 0.41 -18.09
CA TYR A 27 -8.92 0.13 -19.04
C TYR A 27 -9.99 1.21 -18.89
N ARG A 28 -9.68 2.40 -19.46
CA ARG A 28 -10.60 3.53 -19.61
C ARG A 28 -11.95 3.16 -20.27
N ASN A 29 -12.04 1.98 -20.89
CA ASN A 29 -13.16 1.55 -21.72
C ASN A 29 -13.93 0.34 -21.16
N ASP A 30 -13.58 -0.18 -19.98
CA ASP A 30 -14.33 -1.29 -19.36
C ASP A 30 -14.59 -1.02 -17.86
N PRO A 31 -15.75 -0.42 -17.53
CA PRO A 31 -16.14 -0.17 -16.14
C PRO A 31 -16.46 -1.44 -15.34
N GLU A 32 -16.53 -2.62 -15.99
CA GLU A 32 -16.78 -3.89 -15.31
C GLU A 32 -15.47 -4.55 -14.82
N HIS A 33 -14.31 -4.08 -15.27
CA HIS A 33 -13.02 -4.60 -14.83
C HIS A 33 -12.50 -3.88 -13.58
N ILE A 34 -12.63 -4.54 -12.43
CA ILE A 34 -12.10 -4.05 -11.16
C ILE A 34 -10.60 -4.34 -11.10
N ALA A 35 -9.77 -3.30 -11.28
CA ALA A 35 -8.31 -3.42 -11.15
C ALA A 35 -7.91 -3.58 -9.68
N LYS A 36 -7.09 -4.59 -9.40
CA LYS A 36 -6.62 -4.93 -8.06
C LYS A 36 -5.12 -5.19 -8.03
N PHE A 37 -4.54 -4.86 -6.90
CA PHE A 37 -3.17 -5.22 -6.56
C PHE A 37 -3.07 -5.54 -5.08
N TYR A 38 -1.97 -6.19 -4.73
CA TYR A 38 -1.71 -6.72 -3.42
C TYR A 38 -0.42 -6.12 -2.90
N LEU A 39 -0.48 -5.59 -1.68
CA LEU A 39 0.67 -5.16 -0.91
C LEU A 39 1.00 -6.25 0.12
N PHE A 40 2.20 -6.80 0.02
CA PHE A 40 2.76 -7.76 0.96
C PHE A 40 3.83 -7.08 1.77
N PHE A 41 3.81 -7.27 3.08
CA PHE A 41 4.94 -6.86 3.90
C PHE A 41 5.14 -7.73 5.13
N VAL A 42 6.41 -7.87 5.50
CA VAL A 42 6.86 -8.47 6.76
C VAL A 42 7.56 -7.36 7.53
N ALA A 43 7.08 -7.11 8.74
CA ALA A 43 7.61 -6.08 9.62
C ALA A 43 7.90 -6.68 11.00
N ARG A 44 8.92 -6.17 11.69
CA ARG A 44 9.28 -6.58 13.04
C ARG A 44 9.29 -5.40 14.01
N LYS A 45 9.00 -5.71 15.26
CA LYS A 45 9.12 -4.79 16.40
C LYS A 45 10.54 -4.80 16.94
N SER A 46 10.82 -3.92 17.90
CA SER A 46 12.14 -3.82 18.55
C SER A 46 12.53 -5.06 19.38
N ASP A 47 11.55 -5.88 19.77
CA ASP A 47 11.76 -7.15 20.46
C ASP A 47 11.90 -8.35 19.50
N ASP A 48 12.10 -8.08 18.20
CA ASP A 48 12.22 -9.06 17.10
C ASP A 48 10.94 -9.88 16.84
N SER A 49 9.83 -9.56 17.51
CA SER A 49 8.53 -10.15 17.20
C SER A 49 7.93 -9.58 15.92
N TYR A 50 7.12 -10.37 15.21
CA TYR A 50 6.43 -9.90 14.01
C TYR A 50 5.37 -8.85 14.34
N TYR A 51 5.38 -7.74 13.59
CA TYR A 51 4.28 -6.79 13.60
C TYR A 51 3.15 -7.31 12.72
N LEU A 52 2.09 -7.75 13.39
CA LEU A 52 0.85 -8.17 12.75
C LEU A 52 -0.16 -7.02 12.79
N LEU A 53 -0.56 -6.61 11.60
CA LEU A 53 -1.58 -5.59 11.38
C LEU A 53 -2.96 -6.23 11.61
N ASP A 54 -3.88 -5.50 12.22
CA ASP A 54 -5.30 -5.88 12.26
C ASP A 54 -6.11 -4.81 11.53
N GLU A 55 -7.42 -5.04 11.37
CA GLU A 55 -8.29 -4.12 10.63
C GLU A 55 -8.32 -2.72 11.26
N ASN A 56 -8.37 -2.62 12.59
CA ASN A 56 -8.39 -1.33 13.29
C ASN A 56 -7.06 -0.57 13.11
N LYS A 57 -5.93 -1.29 13.19
CA LYS A 57 -4.60 -0.74 12.92
C LYS A 57 -4.46 -0.27 11.49
N LEU A 58 -4.94 -1.05 10.51
CA LEU A 58 -4.94 -0.68 9.10
C LEU A 58 -5.72 0.62 8.86
N THR A 59 -6.95 0.66 9.38
CA THR A 59 -7.82 1.83 9.26
C THR A 59 -7.19 3.06 9.89
N SER A 60 -6.64 2.93 11.09
CA SER A 60 -5.94 4.03 11.78
C SER A 60 -4.73 4.49 10.98
N ALA A 61 -3.91 3.55 10.46
CA ALA A 61 -2.71 3.87 9.71
C ALA A 61 -3.01 4.61 8.40
N ILE A 62 -4.07 4.25 7.68
CA ILE A 62 -4.50 4.96 6.46
C ILE A 62 -5.05 6.34 6.81
N GLN A 63 -5.94 6.43 7.81
CA GLN A 63 -6.53 7.71 8.25
C GLN A 63 -5.48 8.71 8.76
N ASN A 64 -4.45 8.20 9.46
CA ASN A 64 -3.33 9.00 9.97
C ASN A 64 -2.24 9.25 8.93
N LYS A 65 -2.43 8.81 7.67
CA LYS A 65 -1.44 8.92 6.58
C LYS A 65 -0.09 8.26 6.92
N GLU A 66 -0.12 7.21 7.73
CA GLU A 66 1.02 6.34 8.01
C GLU A 66 1.24 5.32 6.88
N ILE A 67 0.19 4.97 6.14
CA ILE A 67 0.29 4.27 4.85
C ILE A 67 -0.24 5.21 3.77
N LYS A 68 0.61 5.56 2.81
CA LYS A 68 0.27 6.46 1.70
C LYS A 68 0.58 5.83 0.36
N PHE A 69 -0.22 6.15 -0.63
CA PHE A 69 -0.02 5.71 -2.00
C PHE A 69 0.34 6.97 -2.77
N VAL A 70 1.45 6.95 -3.50
CA VAL A 70 1.94 8.11 -4.23
C VAL A 70 2.30 7.72 -5.64
N ASN A 71 2.26 8.70 -6.55
CA ASN A 71 2.87 8.58 -7.85
C ASN A 71 4.38 8.48 -7.65
N PHE A 72 4.99 7.40 -8.13
CA PHE A 72 6.41 7.16 -7.95
C PHE A 72 7.29 8.27 -8.56
N PHE A 73 6.93 8.81 -9.73
CA PHE A 73 7.73 9.81 -10.41
C PHE A 73 7.55 11.22 -9.86
N THR A 74 6.33 11.58 -9.44
CA THR A 74 6.03 12.96 -9.01
C THR A 74 5.96 13.13 -7.49
N GLY A 75 5.83 12.03 -6.74
CA GLY A 75 5.56 12.04 -5.30
C GLY A 75 4.15 12.51 -4.92
N GLU A 76 3.27 12.74 -5.91
CA GLU A 76 1.89 13.17 -5.69
C GLU A 76 1.09 12.08 -4.96
N GLU A 77 0.39 12.45 -3.88
CA GLU A 77 -0.39 11.52 -3.05
C GLU A 77 -1.72 11.17 -3.73
N TYR A 78 -1.99 9.87 -3.84
CA TYR A 78 -3.30 9.35 -4.18
C TYR A 78 -4.19 9.27 -2.95
N THR A 79 -5.49 9.46 -3.16
CA THR A 79 -6.48 9.31 -2.10
C THR A 79 -6.76 7.82 -1.86
N VAL A 80 -6.76 7.39 -0.60
CA VAL A 80 -6.89 5.98 -0.20
C VAL A 80 -7.92 5.85 0.92
N SER A 81 -8.90 4.96 0.75
CA SER A 81 -9.82 4.55 1.82
C SER A 81 -9.38 3.24 2.48
N ALA A 82 -9.67 3.10 3.77
CA ALA A 82 -9.39 1.89 4.52
C ALA A 82 -10.53 0.86 4.51
N SER A 83 -11.62 1.11 3.77
CA SER A 83 -12.80 0.26 3.79
C SER A 83 -13.48 0.17 2.44
N TYR A 84 -14.18 -0.95 2.24
CA TYR A 84 -15.17 -1.14 1.19
C TYR A 84 -16.59 -1.22 1.78
N PRO A 85 -17.61 -0.59 1.17
CA PRO A 85 -17.54 0.31 0.01
C PRO A 85 -16.79 1.60 0.32
N ASP A 86 -16.22 2.22 -0.71
CA ASP A 86 -15.50 3.48 -0.61
C ASP A 86 -16.48 4.67 -0.68
N PRO A 87 -16.79 5.34 0.45
CA PRO A 87 -17.84 6.36 0.48
C PRO A 87 -17.43 7.67 -0.20
N ASP A 88 -16.13 7.96 -0.27
CA ASP A 88 -15.61 9.26 -0.70
C ASP A 88 -15.04 9.24 -2.12
N ASN A 89 -15.23 8.13 -2.86
CA ASN A 89 -14.77 7.96 -4.24
C ASN A 89 -13.26 8.26 -4.36
N ASN A 90 -12.48 7.66 -3.46
CA ASN A 90 -11.04 7.72 -3.42
C ASN A 90 -10.43 7.04 -4.66
N SER A 91 -9.17 7.37 -4.94
CA SER A 91 -8.41 6.76 -6.04
C SER A 91 -8.29 5.25 -5.82
N PHE A 92 -8.04 4.85 -4.57
CA PHE A 92 -7.91 3.47 -4.14
C PHE A 92 -8.66 3.20 -2.84
N PHE A 93 -9.01 1.94 -2.60
CA PHE A 93 -9.54 1.51 -1.31
C PHE A 93 -9.06 0.11 -0.93
N VAL A 94 -8.90 -0.13 0.37
CA VAL A 94 -8.67 -1.47 0.90
C VAL A 94 -9.94 -2.30 0.76
N SER A 95 -9.83 -3.40 0.03
CA SER A 95 -10.95 -4.31 -0.23
C SER A 95 -10.89 -5.56 0.64
N LYS A 96 -9.69 -6.05 0.98
CA LYS A 96 -9.46 -7.11 1.97
C LYS A 96 -8.13 -6.93 2.67
N PHE A 97 -8.06 -7.46 3.89
CA PHE A 97 -6.82 -7.59 4.64
C PHE A 97 -6.77 -8.96 5.31
N PHE A 98 -5.61 -9.61 5.29
CA PHE A 98 -5.39 -10.87 6.02
C PHE A 98 -3.91 -11.12 6.27
N ILE A 99 -3.63 -12.06 7.17
CA ILE A 99 -2.29 -12.48 7.56
C ILE A 99 -2.07 -13.93 7.15
N ARG A 100 -0.93 -14.24 6.54
CA ARG A 100 -0.51 -15.63 6.23
C ARG A 100 0.97 -15.82 6.49
N ASN A 101 1.34 -16.79 7.34
CA ASN A 101 2.75 -17.08 7.68
C ASN A 101 3.56 -15.82 8.08
N ASN A 102 2.99 -14.99 8.95
CA ASN A 102 3.56 -13.70 9.40
C ASN A 102 3.71 -12.61 8.32
N VAL A 103 3.13 -12.82 7.13
CA VAL A 103 3.05 -11.82 6.08
C VAL A 103 1.72 -11.09 6.19
N ASN A 104 1.76 -9.77 6.29
CA ASN A 104 0.60 -8.89 6.17
C ASN A 104 0.27 -8.72 4.68
N ILE A 105 -1.00 -8.92 4.31
CA ILE A 105 -1.47 -8.87 2.92
C ILE A 105 -2.66 -7.92 2.84
N ILE A 106 -2.54 -6.87 2.02
CA ILE A 106 -3.59 -5.89 1.76
C ILE A 106 -3.99 -5.98 0.30
N GLU A 107 -5.24 -6.37 0.02
CA GLU A 107 -5.86 -6.31 -1.32
C GLU A 107 -6.41 -4.90 -1.52
N VAL A 108 -5.86 -4.17 -2.48
CA VAL A 108 -6.25 -2.81 -2.83
C VAL A 108 -6.95 -2.82 -4.17
N THR A 109 -8.11 -2.16 -4.22
CA THR A 109 -8.89 -1.99 -5.44
C THR A 109 -8.79 -0.54 -5.91
N ALA A 110 -8.67 -0.34 -7.22
CA ALA A 110 -8.82 0.98 -7.83
C ALA A 110 -10.29 1.41 -7.81
N GLY A 111 -10.56 2.56 -7.19
CA GLY A 111 -11.88 3.20 -7.16
C GLY A 111 -12.02 4.20 -8.29
N ALA A 112 -11.95 5.50 -7.96
CA ALA A 112 -12.05 6.59 -8.93
C ALA A 112 -10.81 6.77 -9.83
N PHE A 113 -9.73 6.04 -9.55
CA PHE A 113 -8.48 6.17 -10.30
C PHE A 113 -8.67 5.76 -11.77
N LYS A 114 -8.22 6.62 -12.69
CA LYS A 114 -8.29 6.37 -14.14
C LYS A 114 -6.96 6.69 -14.78
N GLY A 115 -6.27 5.67 -15.28
CA GLY A 115 -5.08 5.87 -16.10
C GLY A 115 -3.97 4.90 -15.78
N TYR A 116 -2.79 5.18 -16.32
CA TYR A 116 -1.57 4.46 -16.03
C TYR A 116 -0.70 5.35 -15.16
N ALA A 117 -0.39 4.91 -13.94
CA ALA A 117 0.60 5.59 -13.14
C ALA A 117 1.40 4.58 -12.31
N PRO A 118 2.72 4.80 -12.17
CA PRO A 118 3.52 3.99 -11.28
C PRO A 118 3.17 4.33 -9.83
N ILE A 119 2.77 3.32 -9.08
CA ILE A 119 2.36 3.47 -7.68
C ILE A 119 3.56 3.14 -6.80
N SER A 120 3.77 3.99 -5.80
CA SER A 120 4.60 3.68 -4.64
C SER A 120 3.79 3.73 -3.37
N VAL A 121 3.94 2.73 -2.53
CA VAL A 121 3.38 2.75 -1.17
C VAL A 121 4.45 3.22 -0.21
N ILE A 122 4.15 4.25 0.59
CA ILE A 122 5.01 4.79 1.64
C ILE A 122 4.44 4.38 2.98
N PHE A 123 5.26 3.69 3.77
CA PHE A 123 5.04 3.51 5.19
C PHE A 123 5.77 4.62 5.95
N LYS A 124 5.08 5.30 6.85
CA LYS A 124 5.66 6.27 7.78
C LYS A 124 5.63 5.66 9.17
N THR A 125 6.80 5.26 9.63
CA THR A 125 7.10 4.86 11.02
C THR A 125 8.05 5.93 11.55
N ASP A 126 7.81 6.52 12.74
CA ASP A 126 8.66 7.53 13.39
C ASP A 126 9.51 8.39 12.44
N ALA A 127 8.98 9.53 11.97
CA ALA A 127 9.59 10.64 11.20
C ALA A 127 10.63 10.41 10.06
N THR A 128 11.42 9.34 10.02
CA THR A 128 12.66 9.20 9.23
C THR A 128 12.68 8.00 8.29
N LYS A 129 11.69 7.10 8.33
CA LYS A 129 11.66 5.93 7.44
C LYS A 129 10.50 6.06 6.46
N ALA A 130 10.81 6.39 5.21
CA ALA A 130 9.94 6.14 4.07
C ALA A 130 10.50 4.92 3.33
N ILE A 131 9.63 3.95 3.05
CA ILE A 131 9.97 2.81 2.22
C ILE A 131 9.00 2.80 1.07
N SER A 132 9.51 2.89 -0.16
CA SER A 132 8.72 2.72 -1.38
C SER A 132 8.99 1.36 -2.03
N THR A 133 7.97 0.84 -2.68
CA THR A 133 8.05 -0.24 -3.66
C THR A 133 7.42 0.29 -4.95
N GLU A 134 8.06 0.03 -6.08
CA GLU A 134 7.66 0.58 -7.37
C GLU A 134 6.88 -0.43 -8.19
N PHE A 135 5.93 0.08 -8.97
CA PHE A 135 5.32 -0.65 -10.07
C PHE A 135 5.48 0.13 -11.38
N MET A 136 6.28 -0.38 -12.32
CA MET A 136 6.36 0.14 -13.70
C MET A 136 5.84 -0.91 -14.68
N ALA A 137 4.74 -0.63 -15.37
CA ALA A 137 4.25 -1.42 -16.49
C ALA A 137 4.44 -0.68 -17.84
N MET A 138 5.68 -0.64 -18.31
CA MET A 138 5.95 -0.56 -19.75
C MET A 138 6.80 -1.77 -20.12
N SER A 139 6.21 -2.75 -20.82
CA SER A 139 6.86 -3.91 -21.45
C SER A 139 7.25 -5.15 -20.60
N GLY A 140 6.83 -5.24 -19.34
CA GLY A 140 6.91 -6.48 -18.57
C GLY A 140 8.05 -6.51 -17.54
N PHE A 141 7.63 -6.64 -16.28
CA PHE A 141 8.39 -6.79 -15.05
C PHE A 141 9.43 -5.72 -14.72
N GLU A 142 9.21 -5.04 -13.59
CA GLU A 142 10.23 -4.82 -12.56
C GLU A 142 9.53 -4.41 -11.24
N SER A 143 9.48 -5.33 -10.27
CA SER A 143 9.21 -5.03 -8.86
C SER A 143 10.55 -4.65 -8.23
N ARG A 144 10.74 -3.37 -7.87
CA ARG A 144 11.98 -2.91 -7.24
C ARG A 144 11.77 -2.63 -5.75
N VAL A 145 12.78 -3.12 -5.02
CA VAL A 145 12.92 -3.23 -3.56
C VAL A 145 13.32 -1.88 -2.95
N LEU A 146 12.69 -1.58 -1.81
CA LEU A 146 13.15 -0.75 -0.70
C LEU A 146 14.06 0.45 -1.05
N ILE A 147 13.48 1.61 -1.37
CA ILE A 147 14.21 2.88 -1.24
C ILE A 147 14.09 3.35 0.21
N TYR A 148 15.14 3.12 0.99
CA TYR A 148 15.35 3.82 2.27
C TYR A 148 15.81 5.24 1.97
N GLN A 149 15.09 6.25 2.47
CA GLN A 149 15.54 7.64 2.44
C GLN A 149 15.54 8.23 3.85
N GLU A 150 16.73 8.38 4.44
CA GLU A 150 16.94 9.33 5.53
C GLU A 150 16.66 10.73 5.00
N LYS A 151 15.80 11.49 5.70
CA LYS A 151 15.68 12.93 5.52
C LYS A 151 16.39 13.66 6.64
#